data_AF-A0A927TRY1-F1
#
_entry.id   AF-A0A927TRY1-F1
#
_cell.length_a   1.000
_cell.length_b   1.000
_cell.length_c   1.000
_cell.angle_alpha   90.00
_cell.angle_beta   90.00
_cell.angle_gamma   90.00
#
_symmetry.space_group_name_H-M   'P 1'
#
loop_
_entity.id
_entity.type
_entity.pdbx_description
1 polymer ?
#
loop_
_entity_poly.entity_id
_entity_poly.type
_entity_poly.pdbx_seq_one_letter_code
_entity_poly.pdbx_strand_id
1 'polypeptide(L)'
;MSINYDRRTEKVIKYVALLALAISVVIFGLMPALFMVMKQNMSNYFVIMLYGLHLVAIPGLFAGIMWMDCKMYFARLKKYGYIIPERKRDYGNRLENVPRQMPLDETGQPLDLGAKDSKKLGLIYLVIFGVILAEHMVYLVKWIPLDPEGSLFVLIFTLVPNLFWPIAAMLFFRQQNSEKYADDVAFHPYKKRRMSLGKGILLAIIMACLVLFWTFGIRMISEVIYRSNLIQEQQEMEQQQPLYNDEGFDID
;
A
#
# COMPACT_ATOMS: atom_id res chain seq x y z
N MET A 1 11.66 -1.59 -28.02
CA MET A 1 10.96 -1.77 -26.72
C MET A 1 10.19 -3.08 -26.68
N SER A 2 10.10 -3.75 -25.53
CA SER A 2 9.39 -5.03 -25.38
C SER A 2 7.92 -4.85 -24.99
N ILE A 3 7.05 -5.75 -25.46
CA ILE A 3 5.65 -5.83 -25.02
C ILE A 3 5.60 -6.45 -23.62
N ASN A 4 5.05 -5.71 -22.64
CA ASN A 4 4.98 -6.19 -21.24
C ASN A 4 3.88 -7.24 -21.05
N TYR A 5 2.68 -6.97 -21.58
CA TYR A 5 1.50 -7.84 -21.44
C TYR A 5 0.77 -8.03 -22.77
N ASP A 6 0.08 -9.16 -22.91
CA ASP A 6 -0.84 -9.49 -24.00
C ASP A 6 -2.16 -10.02 -23.43
N ARG A 7 -3.22 -10.11 -24.24
CA ARG A 7 -4.54 -10.58 -23.78
C ARG A 7 -4.50 -11.99 -23.18
N ARG A 8 -3.63 -12.85 -23.68
CA ARG A 8 -3.46 -14.20 -23.13
C ARG A 8 -2.91 -14.15 -21.70
N THR A 9 -1.87 -13.36 -21.47
CA THR A 9 -1.26 -13.12 -20.15
C THR A 9 -2.30 -12.52 -19.21
N GLU A 10 -3.08 -11.54 -19.66
CA GLU A 10 -4.16 -10.95 -18.87
C GLU A 10 -5.16 -12.02 -18.40
N LYS A 11 -5.63 -12.89 -19.30
CA LYS A 11 -6.58 -13.96 -18.98
C LYS A 11 -6.00 -14.91 -17.94
N VAL A 12 -4.74 -15.33 -18.11
CA VAL A 12 -4.06 -16.22 -17.16
C VAL A 12 -3.97 -15.58 -15.78
N ILE A 13 -3.48 -14.34 -15.70
CA ILE A 13 -3.37 -13.61 -14.41
C ILE A 13 -4.75 -13.46 -13.76
N LYS A 14 -5.77 -13.09 -14.54
CA LYS A 14 -7.15 -12.97 -14.06
C LYS A 14 -7.66 -14.28 -13.46
N TYR A 15 -7.47 -15.41 -14.15
CA TYR A 15 -7.93 -16.71 -13.65
C TYR A 15 -7.18 -17.13 -12.38
N VAL A 16 -5.87 -16.89 -12.32
CA VAL A 16 -5.08 -17.16 -11.11
C VAL A 16 -5.58 -16.31 -9.94
N ALA A 17 -5.81 -15.02 -10.15
CA ALA A 17 -6.33 -14.12 -9.11
C ALA A 17 -7.73 -14.55 -8.62
N LEU A 18 -8.64 -14.91 -9.53
CA LEU A 18 -9.99 -15.37 -9.19
C LEU A 18 -9.98 -16.72 -8.47
N LEU A 19 -9.14 -17.66 -8.89
CA LEU A 19 -8.99 -18.96 -8.23
C LEU A 19 -8.47 -18.79 -6.81
N ALA A 20 -7.44 -17.97 -6.62
CA ALA A 20 -6.89 -17.69 -5.31
C ALA A 20 -7.91 -16.98 -4.39
N LEU A 21 -8.70 -16.04 -4.93
CA LEU A 21 -9.79 -15.40 -4.20
C LEU A 21 -10.85 -16.42 -3.77
N ALA A 22 -11.28 -17.31 -4.68
CA ALA A 22 -12.28 -18.33 -4.39
C ALA A 22 -11.80 -19.29 -3.28
N ILE A 23 -10.56 -19.78 -3.38
CA ILE A 23 -9.96 -20.65 -2.35
C ILE A 23 -9.85 -19.89 -1.01
N SER A 24 -9.46 -18.61 -1.03
CA SER A 24 -9.40 -17.79 0.18
C SER A 24 -10.77 -17.68 0.85
N VAL A 25 -11.85 -17.43 0.10
CA VAL A 25 -13.20 -17.37 0.66
C VAL A 25 -13.61 -18.70 1.31
N VAL A 26 -13.22 -19.84 0.73
CA VAL A 26 -13.49 -21.15 1.34
C VAL A 26 -12.70 -21.32 2.66
N ILE A 27 -11.41 -20.99 2.65
CA ILE A 27 -10.54 -21.15 3.83
C ILE A 27 -10.94 -20.18 4.96
N PHE A 28 -11.25 -18.93 4.66
CA PHE A 28 -11.55 -17.93 5.69
C PHE A 28 -13.04 -17.86 6.07
N GLY A 29 -13.94 -18.20 5.14
CA GLY A 29 -15.38 -18.10 5.36
C GLY A 29 -16.03 -19.43 5.78
N LEU A 30 -15.72 -20.52 5.08
CA LEU A 30 -16.44 -21.80 5.25
C LEU A 30 -15.75 -22.76 6.23
N MET A 31 -14.42 -22.82 6.22
CA MET A 31 -13.67 -23.69 7.13
C MET A 31 -13.88 -23.38 8.62
N PRO A 32 -13.96 -22.12 9.11
CA PRO A 32 -14.25 -21.87 10.53
C PRO A 32 -15.63 -22.40 10.95
N ALA A 33 -16.65 -22.22 10.10
CA ALA A 33 -17.98 -22.75 10.36
C ALA A 33 -17.97 -24.27 10.47
N LEU A 34 -17.23 -24.95 9.60
CA LEU A 34 -17.09 -26.41 9.59
C LEU A 34 -16.33 -26.92 10.84
N PHE A 35 -15.28 -26.21 11.27
CA PHE A 35 -14.54 -26.54 12.49
C PHE A 35 -15.38 -26.36 13.77
N MET A 36 -16.22 -25.31 13.83
CA MET A 36 -17.17 -25.13 14.92
C MET A 36 -18.18 -26.27 14.99
N VAL A 37 -18.74 -26.69 13.84
CA VAL A 37 -19.68 -27.83 13.78
C VAL A 37 -19.00 -29.12 14.21
N MET A 38 -17.74 -29.34 13.82
CA MET A 38 -16.99 -30.55 14.17
C MET A 38 -16.36 -30.52 15.58
N LYS A 39 -16.60 -29.48 16.39
CA LYS A 39 -16.00 -29.29 17.74
C LYS A 39 -14.49 -29.52 17.77
N GLN A 40 -13.80 -29.16 16.68
CA GLN A 40 -12.36 -29.32 16.54
C GLN A 40 -11.60 -28.24 17.32
N ASN A 41 -10.36 -28.54 17.70
CA ASN A 41 -9.55 -27.64 18.50
C ASN A 41 -9.19 -26.37 17.71
N MET A 42 -9.56 -25.19 18.22
CA MET A 42 -9.43 -23.90 17.52
C MET A 42 -7.97 -23.50 17.21
N SER A 43 -7.01 -24.09 17.94
CA SER A 43 -5.58 -23.91 17.66
C SER A 43 -5.18 -24.46 16.28
N ASN A 44 -5.71 -25.62 15.87
CA ASN A 44 -5.43 -26.21 14.56
C ASN A 44 -6.02 -25.38 13.42
N TYR A 45 -7.17 -24.76 13.64
CA TYR A 45 -7.79 -23.83 12.70
C TYR A 45 -6.91 -22.60 12.46
N PHE A 46 -6.36 -22.00 13.52
CA PHE A 46 -5.49 -20.83 13.40
C PHE A 46 -4.23 -21.12 12.56
N VAL A 47 -3.64 -22.31 12.73
CA VAL A 47 -2.50 -22.75 11.91
C VAL A 47 -2.91 -22.90 10.44
N ILE A 48 -4.01 -23.58 10.15
CA ILE A 48 -4.52 -23.75 8.76
C ILE A 48 -4.83 -22.38 8.12
N MET A 49 -5.41 -21.45 8.89
CA MET A 49 -5.71 -20.09 8.44
C MET A 49 -4.44 -19.32 8.08
N LEU A 50 -3.39 -19.40 8.90
CA LEU A 50 -2.10 -18.80 8.60
C LEU A 50 -1.47 -19.39 7.34
N TYR A 51 -1.46 -20.73 7.19
CA TYR A 51 -0.96 -21.37 5.98
C TYR A 51 -1.78 -20.98 4.73
N GLY A 52 -3.11 -20.92 4.85
CA GLY A 52 -4.00 -20.47 3.77
C GLY A 52 -3.73 -19.03 3.35
N LEU A 53 -3.47 -18.13 4.31
CA LEU A 53 -3.09 -16.74 4.03
C LEU A 53 -1.80 -16.68 3.20
N HIS A 54 -0.76 -17.41 3.61
CA HIS A 54 0.55 -17.36 2.97
C HIS A 54 0.57 -18.06 1.60
N LEU A 55 -0.09 -19.21 1.46
CA LEU A 55 -0.03 -20.02 0.24
C LEU A 55 -1.03 -19.59 -0.83
N VAL A 56 -2.14 -18.96 -0.44
CA VAL A 56 -3.24 -18.64 -1.36
C VAL A 56 -3.52 -17.15 -1.41
N ALA A 57 -3.77 -16.51 -0.27
CA ALA A 57 -4.21 -15.12 -0.25
C ALA A 57 -3.11 -14.16 -0.74
N ILE A 58 -1.86 -14.33 -0.28
CA ILE A 58 -0.73 -13.48 -0.69
C ILE A 58 -0.43 -13.62 -2.20
N PRO A 59 -0.26 -14.84 -2.78
CA PRO A 59 -0.10 -14.99 -4.22
C PRO A 59 -1.30 -14.49 -5.02
N GLY A 60 -2.52 -14.68 -4.50
CA GLY A 60 -3.75 -14.17 -5.12
C GLY A 60 -3.80 -12.64 -5.18
N LEU A 61 -3.41 -11.98 -4.09
CA LEU A 61 -3.29 -10.53 -4.03
C LEU A 61 -2.23 -10.02 -5.01
N PHE A 62 -1.08 -10.68 -5.11
CA PHE A 62 -0.05 -10.35 -6.10
C PHE A 62 -0.58 -10.50 -7.54
N ALA A 63 -1.29 -11.59 -7.84
CA ALA A 63 -1.93 -11.78 -9.14
C ALA A 63 -2.98 -10.70 -9.42
N GLY A 64 -3.76 -10.28 -8.41
CA GLY A 64 -4.70 -9.17 -8.52
C GLY A 64 -4.01 -7.84 -8.87
N ILE A 65 -2.91 -7.53 -8.20
CA ILE A 65 -2.07 -6.35 -8.49
C ILE A 65 -1.52 -6.39 -9.92
N MET A 66 -1.00 -7.54 -10.35
CA MET A 66 -0.53 -7.73 -11.72
C MET A 66 -1.65 -7.57 -12.76
N TRP A 67 -2.86 -8.04 -12.44
CA TRP A 67 -4.02 -7.89 -13.33
C TRP A 67 -4.40 -6.42 -13.49
N MET A 68 -4.39 -5.64 -12.41
CA MET A 68 -4.59 -4.19 -12.45
C MET A 68 -3.49 -3.50 -13.28
N ASP A 69 -2.22 -3.85 -13.09
CA ASP A 69 -1.12 -3.31 -13.90
C ASP A 69 -1.29 -3.62 -15.40
N CYS A 70 -1.72 -4.84 -15.72
CA CYS A 70 -2.03 -5.25 -17.09
C CYS A 70 -3.15 -4.40 -17.71
N LYS A 71 -4.24 -4.16 -16.97
CA LYS A 71 -5.35 -3.30 -17.43
C LYS A 71 -4.89 -1.86 -17.68
N MET A 72 -4.08 -1.31 -16.77
CA MET A 72 -3.53 0.04 -16.92
C MET A 72 -2.57 0.14 -18.11
N TYR A 73 -1.80 -0.91 -18.40
CA TYR A 73 -0.97 -0.99 -19.59
C TYR A 73 -1.81 -1.00 -20.88
N PHE A 74 -2.90 -1.78 -20.94
CA PHE A 74 -3.79 -1.80 -22.11
C PHE A 74 -4.55 -0.49 -22.33
N ALA A 75 -5.01 0.15 -21.25
CA ALA A 75 -5.62 1.47 -21.35
C ALA A 75 -4.65 2.50 -21.95
N ARG A 76 -3.36 2.43 -21.58
CA ARG A 76 -2.31 3.25 -22.17
C ARG A 76 -2.03 2.91 -23.63
N LEU A 77 -1.88 1.64 -23.98
CA LEU A 77 -1.73 1.23 -25.38
C LEU A 77 -2.86 1.78 -26.25
N LYS A 78 -4.11 1.67 -25.78
CA LYS A 78 -5.29 2.22 -26.46
C LYS A 78 -5.24 3.75 -26.57
N LYS A 79 -4.83 4.46 -25.51
CA LYS A 79 -4.67 5.93 -25.52
C LYS A 79 -3.64 6.39 -26.56
N TYR A 80 -2.58 5.59 -26.76
CA TYR A 80 -1.58 5.82 -27.79
C TYR A 80 -2.03 5.32 -29.18
N GLY A 81 -3.18 4.65 -29.31
CA GLY A 81 -3.70 4.16 -30.59
C GLY A 81 -3.15 2.80 -31.03
N TYR A 82 -2.45 2.08 -30.15
CA TYR A 82 -2.00 0.72 -30.44
C TYR A 82 -3.17 -0.27 -30.37
N ILE A 83 -3.14 -1.26 -31.26
CA ILE A 83 -3.98 -2.45 -31.12
C ILE A 83 -3.43 -3.30 -29.97
N ILE A 84 -4.31 -3.77 -29.08
CA ILE A 84 -3.89 -4.64 -27.98
C ILE A 84 -3.54 -6.02 -28.56
N PRO A 85 -2.29 -6.51 -28.41
CA PRO A 85 -1.88 -7.78 -28.97
C PRO A 85 -2.59 -8.94 -28.26
N GLU A 86 -3.13 -9.89 -29.03
CA GLU A 86 -3.67 -11.14 -28.47
C GLU A 86 -2.54 -12.03 -27.93
N ARG A 87 -1.43 -12.14 -28.67
CA ARG A 87 -0.18 -12.74 -28.21
C ARG A 87 1.01 -11.85 -28.55
N LYS A 88 1.89 -11.58 -27.59
CA LYS A 88 3.09 -10.76 -27.81
C LYS A 88 4.10 -11.40 -28.76
N ARG A 89 4.09 -12.73 -28.89
CA ARG A 89 4.99 -13.50 -29.78
C ARG A 89 4.72 -13.21 -31.26
N ASP A 90 3.47 -12.94 -31.63
CA ASP A 90 3.06 -12.69 -33.01
C ASP A 90 3.71 -11.41 -33.57
N TYR A 91 4.11 -10.49 -32.68
CA TYR A 91 4.80 -9.25 -33.00
C TYR A 91 6.31 -9.29 -32.66
N GLY A 92 6.89 -10.49 -32.49
CA GLY A 92 8.29 -10.66 -32.12
C GLY A 92 8.64 -10.09 -30.74
N ASN A 93 7.66 -9.98 -29.84
CA ASN A 93 7.74 -9.32 -28.53
C ASN A 93 8.16 -7.83 -28.59
N ARG A 94 8.13 -7.19 -29.75
CA ARG A 94 8.52 -5.78 -29.93
C ARG A 94 7.29 -4.91 -30.10
N LEU A 95 7.21 -3.84 -29.32
CA LEU A 95 6.10 -2.88 -29.38
C LEU A 95 6.06 -2.15 -30.74
N GLU A 96 7.23 -1.98 -31.37
CA GLU A 96 7.39 -1.35 -32.70
C GLU A 96 6.63 -2.06 -33.81
N ASN A 97 6.43 -3.37 -33.68
CA ASN A 97 5.75 -4.18 -34.69
C ASN A 97 4.22 -4.17 -34.53
N VAL A 98 3.70 -3.52 -33.47
CA VAL A 98 2.27 -3.48 -33.20
C VAL A 98 1.62 -2.36 -34.02
N PRO A 99 0.56 -2.65 -34.80
CA PRO A 99 -0.12 -1.63 -35.58
C PRO A 99 -0.67 -0.51 -34.70
N ARG A 100 -0.57 0.73 -35.20
CA ARG A 100 -0.98 1.93 -34.49
C ARG A 100 -1.83 2.84 -35.39
N GLN A 101 -3.00 3.24 -34.89
CA GLN A 101 -3.81 4.31 -35.45
C GLN A 101 -3.49 5.58 -34.65
N MET A 102 -2.50 6.36 -35.10
CA MET A 102 -1.98 7.47 -34.30
C MET A 102 -2.95 8.67 -34.22
N PRO A 103 -3.11 9.27 -33.03
CA PRO A 103 -3.08 10.72 -32.89
C PRO A 103 -1.61 11.17 -32.88
N LEU A 104 -1.18 11.82 -33.96
CA LEU A 104 0.11 12.51 -34.06
C LEU A 104 -0.01 13.88 -33.37
N ASP A 105 1.06 14.37 -32.77
CA ASP A 105 1.15 15.78 -32.39
C ASP A 105 1.37 16.67 -33.63
N GLU A 106 1.35 17.99 -33.44
CA GLU A 106 1.55 18.98 -34.51
C GLU A 106 2.90 18.83 -35.24
N THR A 107 3.85 18.08 -34.67
CA THR A 107 5.18 17.81 -35.22
C THR A 107 5.30 16.44 -35.89
N GLY A 108 4.20 15.69 -36.02
CA GLY A 108 4.21 14.35 -36.60
C GLY A 108 4.87 13.31 -35.70
N GLN A 109 4.99 13.59 -34.39
CA GLN A 109 5.53 12.70 -33.39
C GLN A 109 4.40 12.08 -32.54
N PRO A 110 4.65 10.93 -31.89
CA PRO A 110 3.76 10.41 -30.86
C PRO A 110 3.55 11.46 -29.75
N LEU A 111 2.31 11.90 -29.54
CA LEU A 111 1.96 12.84 -28.47
C LEU A 111 2.50 12.36 -27.09
N ASP A 112 3.45 13.10 -26.48
CA ASP A 112 3.96 12.80 -25.13
C ASP A 112 2.92 13.20 -24.07
N LEU A 113 1.94 12.32 -23.87
CA LEU A 113 0.86 12.51 -22.91
C LEU A 113 1.31 12.38 -21.44
N GLY A 114 2.49 11.81 -21.18
CA GLY A 114 2.90 11.39 -19.84
C GLY A 114 3.47 12.51 -18.96
N ALA A 115 3.92 13.63 -19.52
CA ALA A 115 4.60 14.68 -18.74
C ALA A 115 3.68 15.32 -17.70
N LYS A 116 2.42 15.60 -18.11
CA LYS A 116 1.37 16.11 -17.22
C LYS A 116 1.00 15.10 -16.13
N ASP A 117 1.05 13.80 -16.45
CA ASP A 117 0.73 12.73 -15.52
C ASP A 117 1.78 12.59 -14.41
N SER A 118 3.07 12.78 -14.72
CA SER A 118 4.13 12.85 -13.70
C SER A 118 3.96 14.03 -12.73
N LYS A 119 3.50 15.19 -13.22
CA LYS A 119 3.17 16.33 -12.34
C LYS A 119 2.02 16.00 -11.38
N LYS A 120 0.95 15.38 -11.90
CA LYS A 120 -0.17 14.94 -11.07
C LYS A 120 0.27 13.94 -10.01
N LEU A 121 1.09 12.95 -10.37
CA LEU A 121 1.64 11.98 -9.41
C LEU A 121 2.43 12.66 -8.29
N GLY A 122 3.33 13.59 -8.63
CA GLY A 122 4.09 14.31 -7.59
C GLY A 122 3.18 15.08 -6.63
N LEU A 123 2.14 15.75 -7.14
CA LEU A 123 1.15 16.44 -6.30
C LEU A 123 0.35 15.48 -5.41
N ILE A 124 -0.13 14.36 -5.96
CA ILE A 124 -0.86 13.34 -5.20
C ILE A 124 -0.01 12.86 -4.02
N TYR A 125 1.27 12.53 -4.26
CA TYR A 125 2.16 12.06 -3.21
C TYR A 125 2.42 13.12 -2.13
N LEU A 126 2.52 14.40 -2.50
CA LEU A 126 2.63 15.49 -1.52
C LEU A 126 1.35 15.68 -0.70
N VAL A 127 0.17 15.55 -1.32
CA VAL A 127 -1.11 15.63 -0.60
C VAL A 127 -1.22 14.49 0.41
N ILE A 128 -0.88 13.26 0.01
CA ILE A 128 -0.86 12.10 0.92
C ILE A 128 0.11 12.36 2.08
N PHE A 129 1.31 12.86 1.79
CA PHE A 129 2.28 13.20 2.82
C PHE A 129 1.73 14.26 3.81
N GLY A 130 1.07 15.31 3.29
CA GLY A 130 0.46 16.34 4.13
C GLY A 130 -0.63 15.81 5.05
N VAL A 131 -1.47 14.88 4.57
CA VAL A 131 -2.48 14.21 5.40
C VAL A 131 -1.83 13.39 6.50
N ILE A 132 -0.78 12.63 6.18
CA ILE A 132 -0.05 11.83 7.16
C ILE A 132 0.63 12.72 8.21
N LEU A 133 1.24 13.83 7.80
CA LEU A 133 1.82 14.80 8.73
C LEU A 133 0.78 15.40 9.66
N ALA A 134 -0.38 15.79 9.14
CA ALA A 134 -1.48 16.31 9.97
C ALA A 134 -1.94 15.28 11.00
N GLU A 135 -2.02 14.01 10.61
CA GLU A 135 -2.35 12.90 11.49
C GLU A 135 -1.33 12.71 12.62
N HIS A 136 -0.03 12.81 12.30
CA HIS A 136 1.04 12.79 13.31
C HIS A 136 0.97 13.98 14.25
N MET A 137 0.62 15.17 13.76
CA MET A 137 0.46 16.34 14.64
C MET A 137 -0.69 16.13 15.64
N VAL A 138 -1.81 15.54 15.20
CA VAL A 138 -2.93 15.19 16.11
C VAL A 138 -2.47 14.18 17.16
N TYR A 139 -1.66 13.18 16.77
CA TYR A 139 -1.07 12.24 17.71
C TYR A 139 -0.19 12.97 18.75
N LEU A 140 0.72 13.83 18.31
CA LEU A 140 1.62 14.55 19.20
C LEU A 140 0.88 15.44 20.20
N VAL A 141 -0.13 16.19 19.75
CA VAL A 141 -0.93 17.05 20.64
C VAL A 141 -1.60 16.23 21.75
N LYS A 142 -2.06 15.01 21.43
CA LYS A 142 -2.71 14.13 22.40
C LYS A 142 -1.71 13.51 23.40
N TRP A 143 -0.54 13.11 22.95
CA TRP A 143 0.34 12.23 23.72
C TRP A 143 1.56 12.91 24.34
N ILE A 144 2.05 14.03 23.80
CA ILE A 144 3.16 14.80 24.39
C ILE A 144 2.90 15.17 25.85
N PRO A 145 1.69 15.64 26.27
CA PRO A 145 1.46 15.99 27.67
C PRO A 145 1.51 14.80 28.63
N LEU A 146 1.39 13.58 28.11
CA LEU A 146 1.29 12.35 28.90
C LEU A 146 2.65 11.64 28.99
N ASP A 147 3.36 11.55 27.87
CA ASP A 147 4.67 10.93 27.78
C ASP A 147 5.46 11.61 26.64
N PRO A 148 6.22 12.68 26.94
CA PRO A 148 6.98 13.43 25.95
C PRO A 148 8.04 12.56 25.24
N GLU A 149 8.75 11.72 25.98
CA GLU A 149 9.87 10.93 25.47
C GLU A 149 9.38 9.80 24.56
N GLY A 150 8.38 9.03 25.00
CA GLY A 150 7.76 7.97 24.21
C GLY A 150 7.04 8.52 22.97
N SER A 151 6.39 9.68 23.09
CA SER A 151 5.72 10.33 21.95
C SER A 151 6.70 10.79 20.87
N LEU A 152 7.84 11.36 21.26
CA LEU A 152 8.89 11.77 20.32
C LEU A 152 9.57 10.56 19.67
N PHE A 153 9.81 9.48 20.45
CA PHE A 153 10.34 8.24 19.92
C PHE A 153 9.42 7.66 18.82
N VAL A 154 8.12 7.54 19.11
CA VAL A 154 7.10 7.07 18.15
C VAL A 154 7.05 7.95 16.90
N LEU A 155 7.14 9.28 17.06
CA LEU A 155 7.20 10.20 15.93
C LEU A 155 8.39 9.91 15.02
N ILE A 156 9.60 9.76 15.57
CA ILE A 156 10.80 9.50 14.76
C ILE A 156 10.64 8.18 13.99
N PHE A 157 10.18 7.12 14.64
CA PHE A 157 9.98 5.80 14.03
C PHE A 157 8.88 5.77 12.97
N THR A 158 7.89 6.65 13.06
CA THR A 158 6.85 6.78 12.03
C THR A 158 7.23 7.77 10.94
N LEU A 159 8.05 8.78 11.21
CA LEU A 159 8.41 9.81 10.24
C LEU A 159 9.42 9.30 9.20
N VAL A 160 10.38 8.46 9.60
CA VAL A 160 11.38 7.86 8.70
C VAL A 160 10.75 7.13 7.50
N PRO A 161 9.83 6.16 7.68
CA PRO A 161 9.18 5.51 6.54
C PRO A 161 8.30 6.48 5.74
N ASN A 162 7.78 7.53 6.37
CA ASN A 162 6.98 8.56 5.69
C ASN A 162 7.80 9.50 4.80
N LEU A 163 9.13 9.52 4.91
CA LEU A 163 10.00 10.23 3.95
C LEU A 163 9.91 9.64 2.53
N PHE A 164 9.41 8.41 2.39
CA PHE A 164 9.10 7.83 1.09
C PHE A 164 8.23 8.75 0.22
N TRP A 165 7.21 9.39 0.81
CA TRP A 165 6.26 10.21 0.07
C TRP A 165 6.88 11.44 -0.60
N PRO A 166 7.60 12.33 0.12
CA PRO A 166 8.25 13.49 -0.49
C PRO A 166 9.38 13.08 -1.43
N ILE A 167 10.12 12.00 -1.14
CA ILE A 167 11.17 11.48 -2.03
C ILE A 167 10.54 11.01 -3.36
N ALA A 168 9.48 10.21 -3.30
CA ALA A 168 8.77 9.75 -4.49
C ALA A 168 8.15 10.92 -5.27
N ALA A 169 7.57 11.91 -4.58
CA ALA A 169 7.06 13.12 -5.21
C ALA A 169 8.15 13.88 -5.98
N MET A 170 9.33 14.07 -5.36
CA MET A 170 10.49 14.68 -6.00
C MET A 170 10.90 13.90 -7.27
N LEU A 171 10.94 12.57 -7.20
CA LEU A 171 11.24 11.74 -8.37
C LEU A 171 10.21 11.90 -9.49
N PHE A 172 8.91 11.98 -9.17
CA PHE A 172 7.87 12.24 -10.18
C PHE A 172 7.96 13.64 -10.77
N PHE A 173 8.29 14.67 -9.99
CA PHE A 173 8.53 16.00 -10.53
C PHE A 173 9.73 16.02 -11.48
N ARG A 174 10.81 15.28 -11.18
CA ARG A 174 11.95 15.12 -12.10
C ARG A 174 11.55 14.44 -13.41
N GLN A 175 10.56 13.53 -13.39
CA GLN A 175 10.07 12.83 -14.58
C GLN A 175 9.23 13.70 -15.52
N GLN A 176 8.91 14.94 -15.15
CA GLN A 176 8.24 15.90 -16.02
C GLN A 176 9.09 16.33 -17.21
N ASN A 177 10.41 16.26 -17.10
CA ASN A 177 11.32 16.65 -18.18
C ASN A 177 11.18 15.68 -19.37
N SER A 178 10.47 16.11 -20.42
CA SER A 178 10.24 15.34 -21.65
C SER A 178 11.46 15.17 -22.55
N GLU A 179 12.55 15.93 -22.34
CA GLU A 179 13.82 15.70 -23.05
C GLU A 179 14.51 14.45 -22.51
N LYS A 180 14.47 14.26 -21.19
CA LYS A 180 15.14 13.16 -20.50
C LYS A 180 14.27 11.92 -20.32
N TYR A 181 12.96 12.10 -20.18
CA TYR A 181 12.01 11.02 -19.89
C TYR A 181 10.95 10.87 -20.97
N ALA A 182 10.54 9.62 -21.21
CA ALA A 182 9.47 9.25 -22.13
C ALA A 182 8.55 8.23 -21.47
N ASP A 183 7.29 8.19 -21.90
CA ASP A 183 6.38 7.11 -21.49
C ASP A 183 6.92 5.73 -21.97
N ASP A 184 6.62 4.67 -21.23
CA ASP A 184 7.09 3.31 -21.51
C ASP A 184 6.46 2.69 -22.78
N VAL A 185 5.43 3.33 -23.32
CA VAL A 185 4.74 2.99 -24.58
C VAL A 185 5.08 3.95 -25.73
N ALA A 186 5.77 5.06 -25.44
CA ALA A 186 6.25 6.00 -26.47
C ALA A 186 7.62 5.54 -26.98
N PHE A 187 7.79 5.50 -28.30
CA PHE A 187 9.04 5.04 -28.89
C PHE A 187 10.13 6.11 -28.79
N HIS A 188 11.03 5.96 -27.81
CA HIS A 188 12.23 6.78 -27.69
C HIS A 188 13.42 5.91 -27.22
N PRO A 189 14.42 5.63 -28.09
CA PRO A 189 15.52 4.72 -27.75
C PRO A 189 16.47 5.25 -26.66
N TYR A 190 16.59 6.57 -26.52
CA TYR A 190 17.59 7.20 -25.63
C TYR A 190 17.01 7.81 -24.35
N LYS A 191 15.68 7.87 -24.21
CA LYS A 191 15.02 8.51 -23.06
C LYS A 191 14.79 7.51 -21.94
N LYS A 192 14.90 7.97 -20.69
CA LYS A 192 14.56 7.17 -19.50
C LYS A 192 13.05 6.94 -19.45
N ARG A 193 12.63 5.78 -18.94
CA ARG A 193 11.20 5.45 -18.82
C ARG A 193 10.55 6.22 -17.67
N ARG A 194 9.40 6.82 -17.95
CA ARG A 194 8.54 7.49 -17.00
C ARG A 194 7.64 6.47 -16.30
N MET A 195 7.37 6.69 -15.01
CA MET A 195 6.34 5.94 -14.31
C MET A 195 4.97 6.41 -14.79
N SER A 196 4.13 5.50 -15.25
CA SER A 196 2.77 5.87 -15.64
C SER A 196 1.90 6.26 -14.45
N LEU A 197 0.91 7.11 -14.68
CA LEU A 197 -0.07 7.53 -13.68
C LEU A 197 -0.67 6.34 -12.92
N GLY A 198 -1.15 5.33 -13.65
CA GLY A 198 -1.77 4.16 -13.05
C GLY A 198 -0.84 3.39 -12.11
N LYS A 199 0.38 3.08 -12.58
CA LYS A 199 1.40 2.41 -11.75
C LYS A 199 1.79 3.25 -10.53
N GLY A 200 1.90 4.57 -10.68
CA GLY A 200 2.18 5.48 -9.57
C GLY A 200 1.06 5.50 -8.53
N ILE A 201 -0.21 5.52 -8.95
CA ILE A 201 -1.36 5.44 -8.03
C ILE A 201 -1.41 4.07 -7.33
N LEU A 202 -1.19 2.98 -8.06
CA LEU A 202 -1.16 1.63 -7.48
C LEU A 202 -0.06 1.51 -6.42
N LEU A 203 1.13 2.05 -6.70
CA LEU A 203 2.22 2.12 -5.72
C LEU A 203 1.83 2.97 -4.50
N ALA A 204 1.18 4.11 -4.70
CA ALA A 204 0.68 4.94 -3.60
C ALA A 204 -0.30 4.16 -2.71
N ILE A 205 -1.25 3.42 -3.28
CA ILE A 205 -2.20 2.61 -2.51
C ILE A 205 -1.49 1.55 -1.69
N ILE A 206 -0.57 0.79 -2.29
CA ILE A 206 0.20 -0.26 -1.59
C ILE A 206 0.97 0.34 -0.42
N MET A 207 1.67 1.45 -0.65
CA MET A 207 2.46 2.12 0.38
C MET A 207 1.57 2.75 1.46
N ALA A 208 0.41 3.30 1.10
CA ALA A 208 -0.55 3.82 2.06
C ALA A 208 -1.06 2.70 2.99
N CYS A 209 -1.41 1.52 2.45
CA CYS A 209 -1.79 0.38 3.27
C CYS A 209 -0.68 -0.05 4.24
N LEU A 210 0.58 -0.07 3.79
CA LEU A 210 1.73 -0.40 4.64
C LEU A 210 1.92 0.64 5.75
N VAL A 211 1.83 1.93 5.42
CA VAL A 211 1.92 3.02 6.40
C VAL A 211 0.76 2.95 7.40
N LEU A 212 -0.47 2.71 6.95
CA LEU A 212 -1.63 2.56 7.82
C LEU A 212 -1.48 1.38 8.78
N PHE A 213 -1.03 0.23 8.28
CA PHE A 213 -0.74 -0.93 9.11
C PHE A 213 0.34 -0.64 10.16
N TRP A 214 1.44 -0.01 9.75
CA TRP A 214 2.55 0.36 10.63
C TRP A 214 2.13 1.37 11.71
N THR A 215 1.46 2.46 11.30
CA THR A 215 0.98 3.50 12.22
C THR A 215 -0.06 2.99 13.19
N PHE A 216 -0.98 2.13 12.73
CA PHE A 216 -1.95 1.47 13.61
C PHE A 216 -1.26 0.57 14.63
N GLY A 217 -0.30 -0.26 14.21
CA GLY A 217 0.46 -1.14 15.10
C GLY A 217 1.20 -0.36 16.20
N ILE A 218 1.88 0.72 15.82
CA ILE A 218 2.60 1.57 16.80
C ILE A 218 1.62 2.22 17.77
N ARG A 219 0.50 2.78 17.28
CA ARG A 219 -0.51 3.40 18.14
C ARG A 219 -1.09 2.44 19.17
N MET A 220 -1.39 1.21 18.75
CA MET A 220 -1.87 0.16 19.65
C MET A 220 -0.85 -0.13 20.74
N ILE A 221 0.44 -0.24 20.39
CA ILE A 221 1.52 -0.47 21.36
C ILE A 221 1.63 0.71 22.32
N SER A 222 1.64 1.95 21.82
CA SER A 222 1.71 3.16 22.64
C SER A 222 0.55 3.26 23.62
N GLU A 223 -0.68 2.95 23.17
CA GLU A 223 -1.84 2.97 24.05
C GLU A 223 -1.79 1.89 25.13
N VAL A 224 -1.30 0.69 24.80
CA VAL A 224 -1.11 -0.40 25.77
C VAL A 224 -0.06 -0.02 26.81
N ILE A 225 1.10 0.50 26.39
CA ILE A 225 2.18 0.92 27.30
C ILE A 225 1.70 2.04 28.23
N TYR A 226 0.99 3.03 27.68
CA TYR A 226 0.47 4.12 28.50
C TYR A 226 -0.53 3.63 29.56
N ARG A 227 -1.46 2.74 29.16
CA ARG A 227 -2.41 2.14 30.10
C ARG A 227 -1.72 1.30 31.17
N SER A 228 -0.66 0.56 30.84
CA SER A 228 0.07 -0.21 31.85
C SER A 228 0.78 0.69 32.86
N ASN A 229 1.39 1.78 32.41
CA ASN A 229 2.09 2.71 33.30
C ASN A 229 1.11 3.41 34.26
N LEU A 230 -0.05 3.84 33.77
CA LEU A 230 -1.12 4.40 34.62
C LEU A 230 -1.57 3.43 35.72
N ILE A 231 -1.72 2.14 35.39
CA ILE A 231 -2.13 1.12 36.36
C ILE A 231 -1.05 0.92 37.41
N GLN A 232 0.24 0.94 37.01
CA GLN A 232 1.36 0.85 37.96
C GLN A 232 1.39 2.05 38.91
N GLU A 233 1.25 3.27 38.41
CA GLU A 233 1.20 4.48 39.25
C GLU A 233 0.03 4.43 40.24
N GLN A 234 -1.16 3.95 39.82
CA GLN A 234 -2.30 3.77 40.72
C GLN A 234 -2.02 2.76 41.82
N GLN A 235 -1.40 1.62 41.48
CA GLN A 235 -1.03 0.59 42.46
C GLN A 235 0.02 1.09 43.46
N GLU A 236 1.00 1.89 42.99
CA GLU A 236 1.99 2.51 43.86
C GLU A 236 1.36 3.54 44.80
N MET A 237 0.40 4.34 44.33
CA MET A 237 -0.34 5.28 45.18
C MET A 237 -1.22 4.58 46.22
N GLU A 238 -1.88 3.47 45.86
CA GLU A 238 -2.65 2.65 46.80
C GLU A 238 -1.76 1.99 47.86
N GLN A 239 -0.56 1.54 47.48
CA GLN A 239 0.41 0.96 48.43
C GLN A 239 1.07 2.01 49.33
N GLN A 240 1.13 3.27 48.90
CA GLN A 240 1.70 4.37 49.68
C GLN A 240 0.66 5.12 50.54
N GLN A 241 -0.64 4.82 50.42
CA GLN A 241 -1.63 5.31 51.37
C GLN A 241 -1.32 4.68 52.75
N PRO A 242 -0.96 5.46 53.77
CA PRO A 242 -0.77 4.91 55.10
C PRO A 242 -2.09 4.28 55.56
N LEU A 243 -2.03 3.09 56.17
CA LEU A 243 -3.11 2.61 57.02
C LEU A 243 -3.35 3.70 58.07
N TYR A 244 -4.32 4.59 57.80
CA TYR A 244 -4.94 5.37 58.86
C TYR A 244 -5.75 4.36 59.66
N ASN A 245 -5.04 3.65 60.54
CA ASN A 245 -5.64 2.81 61.54
C ASN A 245 -6.60 3.68 62.32
N ASP A 246 -7.84 3.23 62.33
CA ASP A 246 -8.91 3.59 63.23
C ASP A 246 -8.42 3.26 64.66
N GLU A 247 -7.52 4.09 65.22
CA GLU A 247 -7.29 4.09 66.65
C GLU A 247 -8.52 4.72 67.28
N GLY A 248 -9.41 3.82 67.72
CA GLY A 248 -10.62 4.13 68.45
C GLY A 248 -10.35 5.15 69.53
N PHE A 249 -11.07 6.27 69.42
CA PHE A 249 -11.17 7.28 70.44
C PHE A 249 -12.01 6.71 71.59
N ASP A 250 -11.36 6.00 72.52
CA ASP A 250 -11.97 5.70 73.82
C ASP A 250 -12.09 7.02 74.60
N ILE A 251 -13.32 7.51 74.70
CA ILE A 251 -13.70 8.62 75.58
C ILE A 251 -14.27 7.98 76.84
N ASP A 252 -13.46 7.97 77.91
CA ASP A 252 -13.92 7.83 79.30
C ASP A 252 -14.71 9.06 79.75
#